data_AF-A0A915V0Z3-F1
#
_entry.id   AF-A0A915V0Z3-F1
#
_cell.length_a   1.000
_cell.length_b   1.000
_cell.length_c   1.000
_cell.angle_alpha   90.00
_cell.angle_beta   90.00
_cell.angle_gamma   90.00
#
_symmetry.space_group_name_H-M   'P 1'
#
loop_
_entity.id
_entity.type
_entity.pdbx_description
1 polymer ?
#
loop_
_entity_poly.entity_id
_entity_poly.type
_entity_poly.pdbx_seq_one_letter_code
_entity_poly.pdbx_strand_id
1 'polypeptide(L)'
;MAFTVEDFDDMLRILEAKPEWQDRMRQVILTRELLELPARFAQLQDTVRELAEAQRRTEQRVEELTEAQRRTEQRVEELAEAQRRTEQRVEELAEAQRRTEQRVEELAEAQRRTEQRVEELAEAQRRTEQRVEELAASHQSAVAEIRELRASLEEMRRIFNERLESLERWQQGETGRRKGERFQRETVARAPVLFFGGTGGSPAEPQVRTQVGRWLRPYFQQGYEVPDWENPLLSDLIWWKRDKVLVVEIGVKISKDDVLRAKARANTLRQAGIDATPVVVGEEWGTPEIEATAQQEGVEWYVRGGLSAGFLEFRRLEDGLD
;
A
#
# COMPACT_ATOMS: atom_id res chain seq x y z
N MET A 1 -8.13 167.82 -61.62
CA MET A 1 -9.36 167.23 -62.17
C MET A 1 -9.77 166.07 -61.28
N ALA A 2 -11.02 166.00 -60.88
CA ALA A 2 -11.54 164.90 -60.05
C ALA A 2 -11.95 163.75 -60.99
N PHE A 3 -11.50 162.54 -60.71
CA PHE A 3 -11.91 161.33 -61.40
C PHE A 3 -13.29 160.91 -60.87
N THR A 4 -14.30 160.82 -61.74
CA THR A 4 -15.71 160.57 -61.37
C THR A 4 -16.16 159.13 -61.69
N VAL A 5 -17.39 158.77 -61.32
CA VAL A 5 -17.95 157.41 -61.57
C VAL A 5 -18.20 157.19 -63.07
N GLU A 6 -18.63 158.22 -63.80
CA GLU A 6 -18.78 158.15 -65.27
C GLU A 6 -17.42 157.91 -65.95
N ASP A 7 -16.35 158.55 -65.46
CA ASP A 7 -14.98 158.32 -65.96
C ASP A 7 -14.50 156.87 -65.72
N PHE A 8 -14.95 156.22 -64.64
CA PHE A 8 -14.63 154.82 -64.35
C PHE A 8 -15.39 153.85 -65.26
N ASP A 9 -16.67 154.10 -65.53
CA ASP A 9 -17.48 153.28 -66.44
C ASP A 9 -17.02 153.41 -67.90
N ASP A 10 -16.61 154.60 -68.32
CA ASP A 10 -16.01 154.80 -69.64
C ASP A 10 -14.64 154.10 -69.75
N MET A 11 -13.82 154.12 -68.68
CA MET A 11 -12.59 153.34 -68.61
C MET A 11 -12.86 151.84 -68.75
N LEU A 12 -13.91 151.30 -68.10
CA LEU A 12 -14.30 149.89 -68.25
C LEU A 12 -14.72 149.54 -69.68
N ARG A 13 -15.56 150.37 -70.34
CA ARG A 13 -15.94 150.16 -71.76
C ARG A 13 -14.73 150.17 -72.69
N ILE A 14 -13.77 151.06 -72.46
CA ILE A 14 -12.54 151.14 -73.28
C ILE A 14 -11.66 149.90 -73.09
N LEU A 15 -11.56 149.40 -71.86
CA LEU A 15 -10.79 148.19 -71.56
C LEU A 15 -11.45 146.93 -72.14
N GLU A 16 -12.78 146.84 -72.17
CA GLU A 16 -13.50 145.75 -72.84
C GLU A 16 -13.37 145.79 -74.37
N ALA A 17 -13.36 146.99 -74.96
CA ALA A 17 -13.20 147.17 -76.41
C ALA A 17 -11.74 146.96 -76.89
N LYS A 18 -10.75 147.05 -76.00
CA LYS A 18 -9.32 146.94 -76.32
C LYS A 18 -8.60 145.94 -75.39
N PRO A 19 -8.49 144.66 -75.81
CA PRO A 19 -7.82 143.62 -75.03
C PRO A 19 -6.38 143.97 -74.61
N GLU A 20 -5.64 144.67 -75.47
CA GLU A 20 -4.25 145.08 -75.20
C GLU A 20 -4.11 146.03 -73.99
N TRP A 21 -5.10 146.89 -73.76
CA TRP A 21 -5.10 147.85 -72.65
C TRP A 21 -5.54 147.17 -71.35
N GLN A 22 -6.47 146.23 -71.45
CA GLN A 22 -6.89 145.36 -70.35
C GLN A 22 -5.73 144.52 -69.82
N ASP A 23 -4.92 143.95 -70.70
CA ASP A 23 -3.75 143.15 -70.31
C ASP A 23 -2.67 144.00 -69.62
N ARG A 24 -2.44 145.22 -70.11
CA ARG A 24 -1.48 146.15 -69.51
C ARG A 24 -1.93 146.64 -68.13
N MET A 25 -3.22 146.93 -67.97
CA MET A 25 -3.79 147.31 -66.68
C MET A 25 -3.80 146.14 -65.68
N ARG A 26 -4.05 144.90 -66.15
CA ARG A 26 -3.89 143.67 -65.34
C ARG A 26 -2.46 143.52 -64.82
N GLN A 27 -1.43 143.76 -65.62
CA GLN A 27 -0.03 143.61 -65.18
C GLN A 27 0.44 144.66 -64.15
N VAL A 28 -0.16 145.86 -64.14
CA VAL A 28 0.19 146.95 -63.20
C VAL A 28 -0.55 146.81 -61.87
N ILE A 29 -1.83 146.42 -61.91
CA ILE A 29 -2.68 146.29 -60.72
C ILE A 29 -2.54 144.91 -60.08
N LEU A 30 -2.51 143.85 -60.89
CA LEU A 30 -2.30 142.49 -60.43
C LEU A 30 -0.82 142.16 -60.62
N THR A 31 -0.05 142.24 -59.54
CA THR A 31 1.35 141.78 -59.54
C THR A 31 1.43 140.33 -60.01
N ARG A 32 2.59 139.93 -60.55
CA ARG A 32 2.82 138.56 -61.02
C ARG A 32 2.43 137.50 -59.97
N GLU A 33 2.66 137.78 -58.69
CA GLU A 33 2.27 136.93 -57.56
C GLU A 33 0.75 136.76 -57.43
N LEU A 34 -0.03 137.84 -57.67
CA LEU A 34 -1.49 137.81 -57.64
C LEU A 34 -2.09 137.11 -58.88
N LEU A 35 -1.44 137.24 -60.05
CA LEU A 35 -1.85 136.53 -61.28
C LEU A 35 -1.56 135.02 -61.22
N GLU A 36 -0.50 134.59 -60.54
CA GLU A 36 -0.15 133.17 -60.34
C GLU A 36 -0.95 132.52 -59.20
N LEU A 37 -1.61 133.31 -58.35
CA LEU A 37 -2.30 132.85 -57.14
C LEU A 37 -3.42 131.82 -57.42
N PRO A 38 -4.27 131.97 -58.47
CA PRO A 38 -5.26 130.95 -58.82
C PRO A 38 -4.62 129.60 -59.20
N ALA A 39 -3.48 129.63 -59.91
CA ALA A 39 -2.75 128.42 -60.28
C ALA A 39 -2.09 127.75 -59.06
N ARG A 40 -1.47 128.55 -58.16
CA ARG A 40 -0.94 128.04 -56.89
C ARG A 40 -2.04 127.49 -55.98
N PHE A 41 -3.21 128.12 -55.98
CA PHE A 41 -4.37 127.67 -55.24
C PHE A 41 -4.94 126.36 -55.82
N ALA A 42 -5.01 126.22 -57.14
CA ALA A 42 -5.38 124.97 -57.79
C ALA A 42 -4.37 123.85 -57.46
N GLN A 43 -3.07 124.13 -57.49
CA GLN A 43 -2.02 123.17 -57.12
C GLN A 43 -2.11 122.76 -55.64
N LEU A 44 -2.42 123.70 -54.74
CA LEU A 44 -2.69 123.41 -53.33
C LEU A 44 -3.94 122.55 -53.19
N GLN A 45 -5.03 122.86 -53.90
CA GLN A 45 -6.25 122.04 -53.90
C GLN A 45 -5.99 120.61 -54.38
N ASP A 46 -5.18 120.42 -55.42
CA ASP A 46 -4.80 119.11 -55.91
C ASP A 46 -3.91 118.37 -54.89
N THR A 47 -2.94 119.05 -54.27
CA THR A 47 -2.12 118.46 -53.19
C THR A 47 -2.97 118.06 -51.98
N VAL A 48 -3.94 118.89 -51.59
CA VAL A 48 -4.88 118.60 -50.50
C VAL A 48 -5.78 117.41 -50.87
N ARG A 49 -6.20 117.29 -52.13
CA ARG A 49 -6.96 116.14 -52.63
C ARG A 49 -6.13 114.85 -52.58
N GLU A 50 -4.89 114.87 -53.06
CA GLU A 50 -3.97 113.74 -52.99
C GLU A 50 -3.68 113.32 -51.54
N LEU A 51 -3.49 114.29 -50.63
CA LEU A 51 -3.30 114.02 -49.21
C LEU A 51 -4.55 113.39 -48.59
N ALA A 52 -5.75 113.87 -48.93
CA ALA A 52 -7.01 113.28 -48.46
C ALA A 52 -7.20 111.83 -48.97
N GLU A 53 -6.79 111.55 -50.22
CA GLU A 53 -6.80 110.19 -50.77
C GLU A 53 -5.75 109.28 -50.11
N ALA A 54 -4.54 109.80 -49.83
CA ALA A 54 -3.52 109.10 -49.08
C ALA A 54 -3.96 108.82 -47.63
N GLN A 55 -4.64 109.78 -46.99
CA GLN A 55 -5.24 109.62 -45.67
C GLN A 55 -6.29 108.50 -45.68
N ARG A 56 -7.24 108.52 -46.62
CA ARG A 56 -8.26 107.46 -46.75
C ARG A 56 -7.65 106.08 -46.96
N ARG A 57 -6.60 105.95 -47.79
CA ARG A 57 -5.87 104.67 -47.97
C ARG A 57 -5.17 104.21 -46.69
N THR A 58 -4.67 105.16 -45.90
CA THR A 58 -4.04 104.85 -44.61
C THR A 58 -5.07 104.41 -43.59
N GLU A 59 -6.21 105.09 -43.50
CA GLU A 59 -7.34 104.70 -42.66
C GLU A 59 -7.83 103.28 -42.99
N GLN A 60 -8.00 102.96 -44.28
CA GLN A 60 -8.35 101.60 -44.72
C GLN A 60 -7.31 100.55 -44.28
N ARG A 61 -6.01 100.83 -44.45
CA ARG A 61 -4.94 99.92 -44.00
C ARG A 61 -4.94 99.73 -42.49
N VAL A 62 -5.21 100.78 -41.72
CA VAL A 62 -5.31 100.71 -40.26
C VAL A 62 -6.51 99.86 -39.85
N GLU A 63 -7.64 99.99 -40.56
CA GLU A 63 -8.83 99.17 -40.34
C GLU A 63 -8.57 97.69 -40.65
N GLU A 64 -7.95 97.38 -41.79
CA GLU A 64 -7.52 96.02 -42.16
C GLU A 64 -6.55 95.41 -41.14
N LEU A 65 -5.57 96.20 -40.65
CA LEU A 65 -4.64 95.76 -39.60
C LEU A 65 -5.35 95.49 -38.28
N THR A 66 -6.33 96.32 -37.92
CA THR A 66 -7.14 96.13 -36.70
C THR A 66 -7.95 94.83 -36.79
N GLU A 67 -8.54 94.54 -37.95
CA GLU A 67 -9.23 93.27 -38.17
C GLU A 67 -8.30 92.05 -38.18
N ALA A 68 -7.10 92.18 -38.76
CA ALA A 68 -6.08 91.13 -38.73
C ALA A 68 -5.57 90.88 -37.31
N GLN A 69 -5.41 91.95 -36.51
CA GLN A 69 -5.05 91.87 -35.10
C GLN A 69 -6.14 91.13 -34.31
N ARG A 70 -7.41 91.51 -34.45
CA ARG A 70 -8.53 90.81 -33.78
C ARG A 70 -8.60 89.33 -34.14
N ARG A 71 -8.40 88.98 -35.41
CA ARG A 71 -8.34 87.57 -35.87
C ARG A 71 -7.17 86.81 -35.25
N THR A 72 -6.04 87.47 -35.04
CA THR A 72 -4.86 86.88 -34.41
C THR A 72 -5.08 86.67 -32.92
N GLU A 73 -5.66 87.66 -32.23
CA GLU A 73 -6.05 87.55 -30.81
C GLU A 73 -7.00 86.38 -30.58
N GLN A 74 -8.03 86.22 -31.42
CA GLN A 74 -8.95 85.07 -31.36
C GLN A 74 -8.22 83.74 -31.53
N ARG A 75 -7.31 83.62 -32.50
CA ARG A 75 -6.52 82.40 -32.71
C ARG A 75 -5.61 82.08 -31.53
N VAL A 76 -5.02 83.10 -30.90
CA VAL A 76 -4.17 82.94 -29.71
C VAL A 76 -5.02 82.43 -28.54
N GLU A 77 -6.24 82.94 -28.38
CA GLU A 77 -7.15 82.49 -27.33
C GLU A 77 -7.61 81.03 -27.55
N GLU A 78 -7.98 80.67 -28.79
CA GLU A 78 -8.30 79.28 -29.16
C GLU A 78 -7.12 78.32 -28.90
N LEU A 79 -5.89 78.74 -29.22
CA LEU A 79 -4.68 77.96 -28.95
C LEU A 79 -4.42 77.81 -27.45
N ALA A 80 -4.63 78.86 -26.66
CA ALA A 80 -4.49 78.80 -25.21
C ALA A 80 -5.50 77.82 -24.59
N GLU A 81 -6.75 77.80 -25.08
CA GLU A 81 -7.76 76.82 -24.65
C GLU A 81 -7.41 75.39 -25.11
N ALA A 82 -6.91 75.21 -26.33
CA ALA A 82 -6.43 73.91 -26.80
C ALA A 82 -5.23 73.41 -25.98
N GLN A 83 -4.32 74.31 -25.59
CA GLN A 83 -3.19 74.00 -24.72
C GLN A 83 -3.67 73.55 -23.34
N ARG A 84 -4.57 74.30 -22.69
CA ARG A 84 -5.15 73.92 -21.38
C ARG A 84 -5.83 72.54 -21.43
N ARG A 85 -6.58 72.24 -22.50
CA ARG A 85 -7.21 70.92 -22.68
C ARG A 85 -6.17 69.80 -22.85
N THR A 86 -5.06 70.07 -23.54
CA THR A 86 -3.97 69.12 -23.68
C THR A 86 -3.26 68.87 -22.35
N GLU A 87 -2.98 69.94 -21.58
CA GLU A 87 -2.37 69.84 -20.24
C GLU A 87 -3.23 68.98 -19.30
N GLN A 88 -4.55 69.20 -19.27
CA GLN A 88 -5.48 68.36 -18.49
C GLN A 88 -5.42 66.89 -18.91
N ARG A 89 -5.42 66.59 -20.21
CA ARG A 89 -5.31 65.20 -20.70
C ARG A 89 -3.99 64.54 -20.33
N VAL A 90 -2.89 65.30 -20.35
CA VAL A 90 -1.57 64.80 -19.94
C VAL A 90 -1.56 64.48 -18.44
N GLU A 91 -2.19 65.32 -17.62
CA GLU A 91 -2.32 65.07 -16.18
C GLU A 91 -3.18 63.83 -15.88
N GLU A 92 -4.32 63.67 -16.54
CA GLU A 92 -5.16 62.47 -16.45
C GLU A 92 -4.42 61.18 -16.86
N LEU A 93 -3.62 61.26 -17.94
CA LEU A 93 -2.79 60.14 -18.40
C LEU A 93 -1.69 59.81 -17.39
N ALA A 94 -1.04 60.80 -16.78
CA ALA A 94 -0.04 60.58 -15.74
C ALA A 94 -0.64 59.89 -14.50
N GLU A 95 -1.85 60.27 -14.10
CA GLU A 95 -2.57 59.60 -13.01
C GLU A 95 -3.01 58.17 -13.38
N ALA A 96 -3.47 57.95 -14.60
CA ALA A 96 -3.78 56.61 -15.10
C ALA A 96 -2.54 55.71 -15.14
N GLN A 97 -1.39 56.27 -15.55
CA GLN A 97 -0.11 55.57 -15.56
C GLN A 97 0.31 55.19 -14.15
N ARG A 98 0.30 56.13 -13.18
CA ARG A 98 0.62 55.84 -11.77
C ARG A 98 -0.26 54.74 -11.18
N ARG A 99 -1.57 54.77 -11.44
CA ARG A 99 -2.50 53.71 -10.99
C ARG A 99 -2.18 52.36 -11.63
N THR A 100 -1.71 52.35 -12.87
CA THR A 100 -1.33 51.12 -13.58
C THR A 100 -0.02 50.56 -13.02
N GLU A 101 0.98 51.41 -12.76
CA GLU A 101 2.24 51.02 -12.13
C GLU A 101 2.01 50.39 -10.75
N GLN A 102 1.15 50.99 -9.92
CA GLN A 102 0.75 50.43 -8.62
C GLN A 102 0.12 49.04 -8.76
N ARG A 103 -0.82 48.86 -9.70
CA ARG A 103 -1.44 47.54 -9.95
C ARG A 103 -0.44 46.49 -10.42
N VAL A 104 0.55 46.88 -11.24
CA VAL A 104 1.60 45.97 -11.70
C VAL A 104 2.49 45.55 -10.52
N GLU A 105 2.81 46.46 -9.61
CA GLU A 105 3.57 46.16 -8.41
C GLU A 105 2.82 45.21 -7.46
N GLU A 106 1.53 45.47 -7.21
CA GLU A 106 0.65 44.57 -6.44
C GLU A 106 0.56 43.16 -7.06
N LEU A 107 0.45 43.08 -8.39
CA LEU A 107 0.44 41.80 -9.11
C LEU A 107 1.78 41.07 -9.00
N ALA A 108 2.91 41.77 -9.08
CA ALA A 108 4.23 41.18 -8.90
C ALA A 108 4.40 40.61 -7.48
N GLU A 109 3.91 41.30 -6.46
CA GLU A 109 3.91 40.80 -5.09
C GLU A 109 2.97 39.61 -4.89
N ALA A 110 1.78 39.64 -5.49
CA ALA A 110 0.85 38.50 -5.48
C ALA A 110 1.44 37.27 -6.18
N GLN A 111 2.15 37.48 -7.30
CA GLN A 111 2.87 36.44 -8.02
C GLN A 111 3.97 35.83 -7.14
N ARG A 112 4.84 36.65 -6.54
CA ARG A 112 5.90 36.16 -5.62
C ARG A 112 5.34 35.34 -4.46
N ARG A 113 4.24 35.80 -3.85
CA ARG A 113 3.54 35.05 -2.78
C ARG A 113 2.98 33.71 -3.28
N THR A 114 2.51 33.67 -4.51
CA THR A 114 2.01 32.44 -5.13
C THR A 114 3.14 31.46 -5.43
N GLU A 115 4.26 31.94 -5.97
CA GLU A 115 5.47 31.15 -6.22
C GLU A 115 5.99 30.51 -4.93
N GLN A 116 6.09 31.29 -3.84
CA GLN A 116 6.47 30.76 -2.52
C GLN A 116 5.53 29.66 -2.03
N ARG A 117 4.21 29.84 -2.15
CA ARG A 117 3.23 28.81 -1.77
C ARG A 117 3.35 27.54 -2.61
N VAL A 118 3.64 27.68 -3.90
CA VAL A 118 3.85 26.54 -4.80
C VAL A 118 5.10 25.76 -4.39
N GLU A 119 6.17 26.46 -4.02
CA GLU A 119 7.39 25.82 -3.52
C GLU A 119 7.17 25.09 -2.18
N GLU A 120 6.49 25.72 -1.23
CA GLU A 120 6.09 25.10 0.04
C GLU A 120 5.22 23.85 -0.17
N LEU A 121 4.27 23.90 -1.12
CA LEU A 121 3.44 22.76 -1.49
C LEU A 121 4.26 21.63 -2.11
N ALA A 122 5.22 21.96 -2.99
CA ALA A 122 6.11 20.96 -3.58
C ALA A 122 6.97 20.27 -2.52
N GLU A 123 7.47 21.00 -1.52
CA GLU A 123 8.21 20.41 -0.39
C GLU A 123 7.31 19.56 0.52
N ALA A 124 6.09 20.02 0.81
CA ALA A 124 5.11 19.24 1.56
C ALA A 124 4.73 17.94 0.83
N GLN A 125 4.58 18.00 -0.49
CA GLN A 125 4.33 16.84 -1.34
C GLN A 125 5.50 15.85 -1.27
N ARG A 126 6.75 16.30 -1.49
CA ARG A 126 7.95 15.44 -1.39
C ARG A 126 8.06 14.76 -0.02
N ARG A 127 7.82 15.48 1.07
CA ARG A 127 7.80 14.89 2.43
C ARG A 127 6.70 13.84 2.59
N THR A 128 5.54 14.05 1.98
CA THR A 128 4.43 13.10 2.03
C THR A 128 4.76 11.84 1.21
N GLU A 129 5.34 12.00 0.02
CA GLU A 129 5.80 10.90 -0.83
C GLU A 129 6.83 10.03 -0.10
N GLN A 130 7.83 10.64 0.54
CA GLN A 130 8.81 9.92 1.37
C GLN A 130 8.17 9.12 2.50
N ARG A 131 7.21 9.71 3.23
CA ARG A 131 6.50 9.01 4.32
C ARG A 131 5.66 7.84 3.79
N VAL A 132 5.10 7.96 2.60
CA VAL A 132 4.35 6.87 1.95
C VAL A 132 5.29 5.74 1.53
N GLU A 133 6.47 6.05 1.00
CA GLU A 133 7.50 5.04 0.67
C GLU A 133 8.00 4.30 1.92
N GLU A 134 8.31 5.03 3.00
CA GLU A 134 8.71 4.45 4.29
C GLU A 134 7.62 3.52 4.86
N LEU A 135 6.35 3.97 4.82
CA LEU A 135 5.22 3.16 5.28
C LEU A 135 5.03 1.91 4.42
N ALA A 136 5.18 2.02 3.10
CA ALA A 136 5.10 0.87 2.19
C ALA A 136 6.20 -0.16 2.49
N ALA A 137 7.43 0.29 2.74
CA ALA A 137 8.55 -0.57 3.13
C ALA A 137 8.28 -1.27 4.47
N SER A 138 7.83 -0.53 5.48
CA SER A 138 7.47 -1.10 6.80
C SER A 138 6.33 -2.13 6.69
N HIS A 139 5.30 -1.83 5.88
CA HIS A 139 4.20 -2.75 5.63
C HIS A 139 4.68 -4.04 4.95
N GLN A 140 5.59 -3.94 3.97
CA GLN A 140 6.18 -5.13 3.33
C GLN A 140 6.96 -5.99 4.32
N SER A 141 7.74 -5.37 5.22
CA SER A 141 8.46 -6.10 6.29
C SER A 141 7.49 -6.81 7.23
N ALA A 142 6.45 -6.12 7.69
CA ALA A 142 5.44 -6.71 8.58
C ALA A 142 4.71 -7.90 7.92
N VAL A 143 4.38 -7.79 6.62
CA VAL A 143 3.78 -8.89 5.87
C VAL A 143 4.74 -10.09 5.75
N ALA A 144 6.04 -9.86 5.59
CA ALA A 144 7.03 -10.93 5.57
C ALA A 144 7.12 -11.64 6.94
N GLU A 145 7.21 -10.89 8.03
CA GLU A 145 7.24 -11.43 9.40
C GLU A 145 5.99 -12.27 9.72
N ILE A 146 4.80 -11.80 9.33
CA ILE A 146 3.54 -12.55 9.52
C ILE A 146 3.58 -13.87 8.75
N ARG A 147 4.15 -13.90 7.53
CA ARG A 147 4.28 -15.13 6.75
C ARG A 147 5.22 -16.13 7.43
N GLU A 148 6.35 -15.66 7.97
CA GLU A 148 7.30 -16.52 8.70
C GLU A 148 6.69 -17.08 9.98
N LEU A 149 6.02 -16.25 10.77
CA LEU A 149 5.31 -16.69 11.97
C LEU A 149 4.24 -17.73 11.65
N ARG A 150 3.49 -17.53 10.57
CA ARG A 150 2.49 -18.51 10.11
C ARG A 150 3.12 -19.85 9.73
N ALA A 151 4.23 -19.84 8.98
CA ALA A 151 4.94 -21.05 8.62
C ALA A 151 5.46 -21.79 9.87
N SER A 152 6.00 -21.06 10.84
CA SER A 152 6.45 -21.61 12.12
C SER A 152 5.31 -22.23 12.93
N LEU A 153 4.13 -21.60 12.97
CA LEU A 153 2.94 -22.15 13.60
C LEU A 153 2.43 -23.42 12.91
N GLU A 154 2.44 -23.45 11.59
CA GLU A 154 2.04 -24.64 10.82
C GLU A 154 2.99 -25.82 11.08
N GLU A 155 4.30 -25.55 11.19
CA GLU A 155 5.31 -26.54 11.54
C GLU A 155 5.16 -27.04 12.98
N MET A 156 5.02 -26.14 13.96
CA MET A 156 4.77 -26.52 15.35
C MET A 156 3.50 -27.36 15.49
N ARG A 157 2.42 -27.00 14.78
CA ARG A 157 1.19 -27.78 14.76
C ARG A 157 1.40 -29.18 14.19
N ARG A 158 2.20 -29.31 13.13
CA ARG A 158 2.57 -30.62 12.56
C ARG A 158 3.31 -31.49 13.57
N ILE A 159 4.38 -30.96 14.15
CA ILE A 159 5.19 -31.68 15.16
C ILE A 159 4.32 -32.10 16.36
N PHE A 160 3.44 -31.20 16.82
CA PHE A 160 2.54 -31.50 17.93
C PHE A 160 1.58 -32.63 17.60
N ASN A 161 0.96 -32.62 16.41
CA ASN A 161 0.05 -33.67 15.98
C ASN A 161 0.78 -35.02 15.83
N GLU A 162 1.98 -35.04 15.23
CA GLU A 162 2.80 -36.25 15.14
C GLU A 162 3.14 -36.80 16.54
N ARG A 163 3.44 -35.92 17.49
CA ARG A 163 3.71 -36.31 18.88
C ARG A 163 2.48 -36.87 19.57
N LEU A 164 1.30 -36.28 19.35
CA LEU A 164 0.04 -36.78 19.88
C LEU A 164 -0.29 -38.17 19.33
N GLU A 165 -0.20 -38.37 18.01
CA GLU A 165 -0.42 -39.67 17.40
C GLU A 165 0.54 -40.72 17.95
N SER A 166 1.81 -40.36 18.15
CA SER A 166 2.81 -41.26 18.73
C SER A 166 2.44 -41.66 20.17
N LEU A 167 1.95 -40.71 20.98
CA LEU A 167 1.51 -40.98 22.35
C LEU A 167 0.25 -41.85 22.38
N GLU A 168 -0.71 -41.61 21.50
CA GLU A 168 -1.92 -42.44 21.39
C GLU A 168 -1.58 -43.88 21.01
N ARG A 169 -0.71 -44.07 20.01
CA ARG A 169 -0.22 -45.41 19.62
C ARG A 169 0.49 -46.11 20.79
N TRP A 170 1.34 -45.38 21.52
CA TRP A 170 2.02 -45.91 22.70
C TRP A 170 1.02 -46.30 23.79
N GLN A 171 0.04 -45.44 24.10
CA GLN A 171 -0.96 -45.70 25.13
C GLN A 171 -1.81 -46.94 24.79
N GLN A 172 -2.21 -47.09 23.53
CA GLN A 172 -2.93 -48.28 23.05
C GLN A 172 -2.07 -49.54 23.19
N GLY A 173 -0.80 -49.47 22.79
CA GLY A 173 0.16 -50.57 22.93
C GLY A 173 0.38 -51.00 24.38
N GLU A 174 0.62 -50.05 25.28
CA GLU A 174 0.84 -50.32 26.71
C GLU A 174 -0.41 -50.90 27.38
N THR A 175 -1.60 -50.43 26.99
CA THR A 175 -2.87 -50.98 27.48
C THR A 175 -3.03 -52.44 27.04
N GLY A 176 -2.71 -52.76 25.78
CA GLY A 176 -2.69 -54.14 25.27
C GLY A 176 -1.71 -55.03 26.02
N ARG A 177 -0.47 -54.56 26.22
CA ARG A 177 0.58 -55.27 26.96
C ARG A 177 0.15 -55.60 28.39
N ARG A 178 -0.39 -54.62 29.13
CA ARG A 178 -0.89 -54.81 30.50
C ARG A 178 -2.07 -55.78 30.57
N LYS A 179 -2.97 -55.76 29.58
CA LYS A 179 -4.06 -56.74 29.48
C LYS A 179 -3.49 -58.16 29.31
N GLY A 180 -2.49 -58.33 28.45
CA GLY A 180 -1.77 -59.59 28.25
C GLY A 180 -1.13 -60.12 29.54
N GLU A 181 -0.31 -59.31 30.21
CA GLU A 181 0.36 -59.71 31.46
C GLU A 181 -0.64 -60.08 32.57
N ARG A 182 -1.73 -59.31 32.70
CA ARG A 182 -2.78 -59.60 33.67
C ARG A 182 -3.44 -60.94 33.37
N PHE A 183 -3.79 -61.19 32.11
CA PHE A 183 -4.41 -62.44 31.69
C PHE A 183 -3.52 -63.66 31.97
N GLN A 184 -2.22 -63.56 31.69
CA GLN A 184 -1.25 -64.61 32.02
C GLN A 184 -1.21 -64.89 33.53
N ARG A 185 -1.07 -63.85 34.35
CA ARG A 185 -1.05 -64.00 35.83
C ARG A 185 -2.34 -64.60 36.38
N GLU A 186 -3.49 -64.13 35.92
CA GLU A 186 -4.79 -64.66 36.34
C GLU A 186 -4.97 -66.13 35.92
N THR A 187 -4.48 -66.50 34.73
CA THR A 187 -4.53 -67.89 34.24
C THR A 187 -3.64 -68.81 35.08
N VAL A 188 -2.40 -68.40 35.36
CA VAL A 188 -1.49 -69.15 36.26
C VAL A 188 -2.10 -69.31 37.65
N ALA A 189 -2.64 -68.24 38.24
CA ALA A 189 -3.29 -68.30 39.56
C ALA A 189 -4.52 -69.21 39.57
N ARG A 190 -5.23 -69.33 38.44
CA ARG A 190 -6.38 -70.22 38.27
C ARG A 190 -6.00 -71.64 37.87
N ALA A 191 -4.73 -71.97 37.67
CA ALA A 191 -4.30 -73.29 37.20
C ALA A 191 -4.92 -74.47 38.00
N PRO A 192 -5.00 -74.45 39.35
CA PRO A 192 -5.68 -75.51 40.09
C PRO A 192 -7.15 -75.70 39.70
N VAL A 193 -7.86 -74.60 39.40
CA VAL A 193 -9.25 -74.62 38.96
C VAL A 193 -9.35 -74.95 37.46
N LEU A 194 -8.38 -74.52 36.65
CA LEU A 194 -8.37 -74.79 35.21
C LEU A 194 -8.04 -76.24 34.89
N PHE A 195 -7.22 -76.91 35.69
CA PHE A 195 -6.80 -78.30 35.47
C PHE A 195 -7.46 -79.30 36.41
N PHE A 196 -8.40 -78.83 37.25
CA PHE A 196 -9.11 -79.62 38.25
C PHE A 196 -8.15 -80.36 39.18
N GLY A 197 -7.28 -79.61 39.84
CA GLY A 197 -6.23 -80.12 40.72
C GLY A 197 -4.84 -80.14 40.06
N GLY A 198 -3.93 -80.93 40.64
CA GLY A 198 -2.53 -81.06 40.21
C GLY A 198 -1.58 -80.08 40.91
N THR A 199 -0.32 -80.12 40.50
CA THR A 199 0.76 -79.28 41.07
C THR A 199 1.56 -78.65 39.95
N GLY A 200 2.03 -77.43 40.16
CA GLY A 200 2.84 -76.71 39.19
C GLY A 200 2.76 -75.22 39.41
N GLY A 201 3.06 -74.46 38.38
CA GLY A 201 3.07 -72.99 38.44
C GLY A 201 3.94 -72.41 37.33
N SER A 202 4.22 -71.12 37.43
CA SER A 202 5.16 -70.50 36.51
C SER A 202 6.55 -71.12 36.70
N PRO A 203 7.32 -71.38 35.62
CA PRO A 203 8.72 -71.79 35.74
C PRO A 203 9.62 -70.77 36.46
N ALA A 204 9.13 -69.55 36.71
CA ALA A 204 9.78 -68.59 37.58
C ALA A 204 9.74 -68.97 39.07
N GLU A 205 8.81 -69.84 39.48
CA GLU A 205 8.66 -70.30 40.86
C GLU A 205 9.76 -71.31 41.23
N PRO A 206 10.38 -71.21 42.42
CA PRO A 206 11.50 -72.09 42.80
C PRO A 206 11.18 -73.58 42.74
N GLN A 207 9.95 -73.97 43.10
CA GLN A 207 9.54 -75.38 43.12
C GLN A 207 9.45 -75.96 41.70
N VAL A 208 8.80 -75.23 40.78
CA VAL A 208 8.69 -75.62 39.37
C VAL A 208 10.05 -75.62 38.70
N ARG A 209 10.86 -74.56 38.89
CA ARG A 209 12.22 -74.47 38.33
C ARG A 209 13.10 -75.63 38.77
N THR A 210 13.05 -75.99 40.05
CA THR A 210 13.83 -77.12 40.59
C THR A 210 13.38 -78.45 39.99
N GLN A 211 12.07 -78.65 39.86
CA GLN A 211 11.50 -79.86 39.27
C GLN A 211 11.85 -80.01 37.79
N VAL A 212 11.68 -78.94 37.00
CA VAL A 212 12.05 -78.93 35.57
C VAL A 212 13.54 -79.12 35.39
N GLY A 213 14.37 -78.49 36.23
CA GLY A 213 15.82 -78.72 36.23
C GLY A 213 16.22 -80.17 36.53
N ARG A 214 15.44 -80.87 37.38
CA ARG A 214 15.63 -82.30 37.62
C ARG A 214 15.30 -83.13 36.38
N TRP A 215 14.19 -82.82 35.70
CA TRP A 215 13.81 -83.49 34.46
C TRP A 215 14.84 -83.28 33.35
N LEU A 216 15.41 -82.08 33.23
CA LEU A 216 16.41 -81.75 32.21
C LEU A 216 17.83 -82.20 32.54
N ARG A 217 18.05 -82.86 33.69
CA ARG A 217 19.38 -83.34 34.12
C ARG A 217 20.13 -84.17 33.06
N PRO A 218 19.49 -85.05 32.26
CA PRO A 218 20.18 -85.79 31.20
C PRO A 218 20.85 -84.88 30.16
N TYR A 219 20.22 -83.74 29.81
CA TYR A 219 20.78 -82.77 28.88
C TYR A 219 21.99 -82.05 29.45
N PHE A 220 21.89 -81.59 30.71
CA PHE A 220 23.01 -80.92 31.39
C PHE A 220 24.24 -81.83 31.52
N GLN A 221 24.03 -83.13 31.77
CA GLN A 221 25.13 -84.10 31.84
C GLN A 221 25.81 -84.35 30.49
N GLN A 222 25.09 -84.14 29.39
CA GLN A 222 25.62 -84.26 28.03
C GLN A 222 26.22 -82.94 27.51
N GLY A 223 26.20 -81.88 28.32
CA GLY A 223 26.64 -80.55 27.91
C GLY A 223 25.76 -79.92 26.83
N TYR A 224 24.52 -80.42 26.65
CA TYR A 224 23.59 -79.86 25.68
C TYR A 224 22.90 -78.64 26.25
N GLU A 225 23.05 -77.50 25.58
CA GLU A 225 22.36 -76.27 25.89
C GLU A 225 21.05 -76.21 25.11
N VAL A 226 19.93 -76.19 25.83
CA VAL A 226 18.59 -76.13 25.21
C VAL A 226 18.34 -74.70 24.72
N PRO A 227 18.08 -74.47 23.42
CA PRO A 227 17.77 -73.15 22.89
C PRO A 227 16.51 -72.55 23.50
N ASP A 228 16.45 -71.22 23.67
CA ASP A 228 15.31 -70.50 24.28
C ASP A 228 13.94 -70.85 23.69
N TRP A 229 13.89 -71.08 22.38
CA TRP A 229 12.66 -71.46 21.69
C TRP A 229 12.07 -72.78 22.21
N GLU A 230 12.94 -73.73 22.54
CA GLU A 230 12.57 -75.08 23.00
C GLU A 230 12.65 -75.22 24.52
N ASN A 231 13.18 -74.21 25.22
CA ASN A 231 13.44 -74.28 26.65
C ASN A 231 12.14 -74.31 27.47
N PRO A 232 11.83 -75.41 28.20
CA PRO A 232 10.62 -75.50 29.02
C PRO A 232 10.56 -74.47 30.14
N LEU A 233 11.72 -74.00 30.63
CA LEU A 233 11.78 -72.96 31.67
C LEU A 233 11.29 -71.58 31.18
N LEU A 234 11.11 -71.39 29.88
CA LEU A 234 10.56 -70.15 29.31
C LEU A 234 9.07 -70.24 28.97
N SER A 235 8.42 -71.37 29.24
CA SER A 235 6.96 -71.52 29.15
C SER A 235 6.23 -70.66 30.18
N ASP A 236 4.97 -70.32 29.90
CA ASP A 236 4.19 -69.48 30.81
C ASP A 236 3.74 -70.27 32.04
N LEU A 237 3.48 -71.57 31.90
CA LEU A 237 3.01 -72.44 32.97
C LEU A 237 3.41 -73.90 32.72
N ILE A 238 3.92 -74.56 33.76
CA ILE A 238 4.12 -76.02 33.78
C ILE A 238 3.27 -76.61 34.90
N TRP A 239 2.48 -77.63 34.56
CA TRP A 239 1.53 -78.24 35.48
C TRP A 239 1.57 -79.76 35.36
N TRP A 240 1.46 -80.50 36.45
CA TRP A 240 1.54 -81.96 36.39
C TRP A 240 0.59 -82.65 37.36
N LYS A 241 0.20 -83.87 36.97
CA LYS A 241 -0.56 -84.82 37.78
C LYS A 241 0.08 -86.19 37.60
N ARG A 242 0.57 -86.78 38.69
CA ARG A 242 1.33 -88.04 38.65
C ARG A 242 2.52 -87.94 37.69
N ASP A 243 2.53 -88.74 36.63
CA ASP A 243 3.56 -88.82 35.60
C ASP A 243 3.31 -87.92 34.39
N LYS A 244 2.09 -87.36 34.24
CA LYS A 244 1.73 -86.49 33.13
C LYS A 244 2.02 -85.02 33.43
N VAL A 245 2.70 -84.36 32.50
CA VAL A 245 3.10 -82.96 32.58
C VAL A 245 2.46 -82.18 31.44
N LEU A 246 1.96 -80.98 31.71
CA LEU A 246 1.53 -80.01 30.73
C LEU A 246 2.58 -78.91 30.63
N VAL A 247 2.93 -78.53 29.41
CA VAL A 247 3.75 -77.35 29.11
C VAL A 247 2.87 -76.37 28.37
N VAL A 248 2.61 -75.21 28.99
CA VAL A 248 1.52 -74.33 28.61
C VAL A 248 2.05 -72.96 28.16
N GLU A 249 1.62 -72.52 26.99
CA GLU A 249 1.72 -71.12 26.55
C GLU A 249 0.38 -70.41 26.77
N ILE A 250 0.40 -69.20 27.31
CA ILE A 250 -0.76 -68.43 27.71
C ILE A 250 -0.79 -67.10 26.94
N GLY A 251 -1.87 -66.85 26.21
CA GLY A 251 -2.06 -65.61 25.47
C GLY A 251 -3.51 -65.18 25.41
N VAL A 252 -3.78 -63.87 25.44
CA VAL A 252 -5.16 -63.35 25.25
C VAL A 252 -5.70 -63.78 23.88
N LYS A 253 -4.88 -63.59 22.84
CA LYS A 253 -5.09 -64.15 21.50
C LYS A 253 -3.98 -65.15 21.21
N ILE A 254 -4.34 -66.40 20.92
CA ILE A 254 -3.37 -67.44 20.61
C ILE A 254 -2.84 -67.27 19.19
N SER A 255 -1.53 -67.13 19.08
CA SER A 255 -0.78 -67.06 17.84
C SER A 255 -0.27 -68.44 17.40
N LYS A 256 0.14 -68.56 16.14
CA LYS A 256 0.82 -69.76 15.64
C LYS A 256 2.12 -70.05 16.41
N ASP A 257 2.84 -69.00 16.81
CA ASP A 257 4.07 -69.16 17.58
C ASP A 257 3.81 -69.72 18.98
N ASP A 258 2.71 -69.36 19.64
CA ASP A 258 2.33 -69.95 20.93
C ASP A 258 2.12 -71.47 20.80
N VAL A 259 1.45 -71.90 19.73
CA VAL A 259 1.25 -73.33 19.44
C VAL A 259 2.60 -74.05 19.24
N LEU A 260 3.47 -73.50 18.40
CA LEU A 260 4.76 -74.10 18.08
C LEU A 260 5.73 -74.08 19.27
N ARG A 261 5.73 -73.03 20.09
CA ARG A 261 6.52 -72.97 21.34
C ARG A 261 6.05 -74.01 22.34
N ALA A 262 4.74 -74.11 22.58
CA ALA A 262 4.19 -75.14 23.48
C ALA A 262 4.69 -76.54 23.05
N LYS A 263 4.56 -76.85 21.76
CA LYS A 263 5.04 -78.11 21.17
C LYS A 263 6.53 -78.34 21.37
N ALA A 264 7.36 -77.38 20.98
CA ALA A 264 8.81 -77.51 21.07
C ALA A 264 9.24 -77.76 22.52
N ARG A 265 8.70 -76.98 23.45
CA ARG A 265 9.00 -77.08 24.88
C ARG A 265 8.54 -78.39 25.50
N ALA A 266 7.36 -78.88 25.14
CA ALA A 266 6.92 -80.20 25.56
C ALA A 266 7.81 -81.31 24.97
N ASN A 267 8.24 -81.19 23.71
CA ASN A 267 9.10 -82.18 23.07
C ASN A 267 10.48 -82.30 23.75
N THR A 268 11.05 -81.21 24.23
CA THR A 268 12.28 -81.26 25.04
C THR A 268 12.09 -82.09 26.30
N LEU A 269 10.96 -81.95 27.00
CA LEU A 269 10.65 -82.79 28.16
C LEU A 269 10.40 -84.26 27.77
N ARG A 270 9.73 -84.50 26.63
CA ARG A 270 9.52 -85.86 26.10
C ARG A 270 10.82 -86.58 25.80
N GLN A 271 11.77 -85.90 25.17
CA GLN A 271 13.09 -86.43 24.90
C GLN A 271 13.90 -86.69 26.18
N ALA A 272 13.60 -85.97 27.28
CA ALA A 272 14.10 -86.28 28.63
C ALA A 272 13.41 -87.48 29.30
N GLY A 273 12.43 -88.10 28.64
CA GLY A 273 11.65 -89.23 29.16
C GLY A 273 10.43 -88.85 30.00
N ILE A 274 9.99 -87.59 29.94
CA ILE A 274 8.81 -87.10 30.67
C ILE A 274 7.57 -87.16 29.76
N ASP A 275 6.45 -87.66 30.27
CA ASP A 275 5.18 -87.64 29.54
C ASP A 275 4.59 -86.23 29.52
N ALA A 276 5.13 -85.37 28.65
CA ALA A 276 4.75 -83.98 28.53
C ALA A 276 3.75 -83.76 27.38
N THR A 277 2.70 -82.98 27.62
CA THR A 277 1.69 -82.59 26.63
C THR A 277 1.76 -81.08 26.42
N PRO A 278 1.96 -80.61 25.17
CA PRO A 278 1.93 -79.20 24.86
C PRO A 278 0.51 -78.67 24.89
N VAL A 279 0.32 -77.50 25.50
CA VAL A 279 -0.98 -76.87 25.66
C VAL A 279 -0.91 -75.38 25.35
N VAL A 280 -1.96 -74.82 24.74
CA VAL A 280 -2.18 -73.38 24.66
C VAL A 280 -3.44 -72.98 25.42
N VAL A 281 -3.37 -71.86 26.16
CA VAL A 281 -4.50 -71.34 26.95
C VAL A 281 -4.76 -69.88 26.62
N GLY A 282 -5.99 -69.56 26.17
CA GLY A 282 -6.33 -68.21 25.75
C GLY A 282 -7.80 -67.82 25.77
N GLU A 283 -8.12 -66.58 25.40
CA GLU A 283 -9.52 -66.16 25.21
C GLU A 283 -10.01 -66.44 23.80
N GLU A 284 -9.16 -66.20 22.79
CA GLU A 284 -9.52 -66.36 21.38
C GLU A 284 -8.34 -66.85 20.54
N TRP A 285 -8.63 -67.47 19.40
CA TRP A 285 -7.64 -67.75 18.38
C TRP A 285 -7.33 -66.46 17.61
N GLY A 286 -6.05 -66.21 17.30
CA GLY A 286 -5.64 -65.04 16.51
C GLY A 286 -6.24 -65.03 15.11
N THR A 287 -6.33 -66.20 14.47
CA THR A 287 -7.09 -66.46 13.25
C THR A 287 -7.66 -67.89 13.29
N PRO A 288 -8.71 -68.22 12.52
CA PRO A 288 -9.33 -69.56 12.53
C PRO A 288 -8.37 -70.71 12.16
N GLU A 289 -7.34 -70.45 11.36
CA GLU A 289 -6.38 -71.47 10.91
C GLU A 289 -5.43 -71.94 12.02
N ILE A 290 -5.30 -71.17 13.09
CA ILE A 290 -4.41 -71.49 14.22
C ILE A 290 -4.95 -72.69 15.01
N GLU A 291 -6.27 -72.80 15.14
CA GLU A 291 -6.90 -73.97 15.78
C GLU A 291 -6.60 -75.26 14.99
N ALA A 292 -6.75 -75.21 13.67
CA ALA A 292 -6.39 -76.33 12.80
C ALA A 292 -4.90 -76.68 12.91
N THR A 293 -4.04 -75.67 13.05
CA THR A 293 -2.61 -75.87 13.28
C THR A 293 -2.35 -76.56 14.62
N ALA A 294 -2.99 -76.13 15.71
CA ALA A 294 -2.84 -76.77 17.02
C ALA A 294 -3.23 -78.26 16.97
N GLN A 295 -4.36 -78.56 16.33
CA GLN A 295 -4.82 -79.94 16.12
C GLN A 295 -3.83 -80.77 15.28
N GLN A 296 -3.31 -80.23 14.18
CA GLN A 296 -2.33 -80.91 13.32
C GLN A 296 -1.00 -81.15 14.05
N GLU A 297 -0.56 -80.18 14.85
CA GLU A 297 0.71 -80.22 15.55
C GLU A 297 0.67 -81.08 16.83
N GLY A 298 -0.53 -81.50 17.27
CA GLY A 298 -0.74 -82.28 18.47
C GLY A 298 -0.63 -81.45 19.75
N VAL A 299 -1.06 -80.19 19.68
CA VAL A 299 -1.09 -79.24 20.80
C VAL A 299 -2.51 -79.15 21.30
N GLU A 300 -2.70 -79.42 22.59
CA GLU A 300 -3.99 -79.35 23.25
C GLU A 300 -4.35 -77.90 23.61
N TRP A 301 -5.62 -77.59 23.88
CA TRP A 301 -6.01 -76.22 24.17
C TRP A 301 -7.17 -76.05 25.14
N TYR A 302 -7.13 -74.91 25.82
CA TYR A 302 -8.28 -74.27 26.47
C TYR A 302 -8.38 -72.84 25.96
N VAL A 303 -9.22 -72.62 24.95
CA VAL A 303 -9.54 -71.29 24.43
C VAL A 303 -11.03 -71.05 24.69
N ARG A 304 -11.50 -69.84 24.99
CA ARG A 304 -12.89 -69.57 25.43
C ARG A 304 -14.00 -70.08 24.46
N GLY A 305 -13.63 -70.56 23.27
CA GLY A 305 -14.50 -71.25 22.30
C GLY A 305 -14.52 -72.80 22.35
N GLY A 306 -13.68 -73.48 23.15
CA GLY A 306 -13.64 -74.94 23.20
C GLY A 306 -12.46 -75.52 23.99
N LEU A 307 -12.62 -76.77 24.44
CA LEU A 307 -11.57 -77.59 25.03
C LEU A 307 -11.20 -78.71 24.09
N SER A 308 -9.91 -78.97 23.92
CA SER A 308 -9.45 -80.16 23.21
C SER A 308 -9.64 -81.44 24.04
N ALA A 309 -9.61 -82.58 23.37
CA ALA A 309 -9.83 -83.89 24.01
C ALA A 309 -8.74 -84.21 25.05
N GLY A 310 -7.46 -84.01 24.73
CA GLY A 310 -6.36 -84.29 25.65
C GLY A 310 -6.33 -83.34 26.85
N PHE A 311 -6.81 -82.10 26.69
CA PHE A 311 -7.01 -81.19 27.83
C PHE A 311 -8.09 -81.72 28.79
N LEU A 312 -9.21 -82.22 28.26
CA LEU A 312 -10.28 -82.82 29.05
C LEU A 312 -9.84 -84.12 29.74
N GLU A 313 -9.02 -84.93 29.06
CA GLU A 313 -8.44 -86.13 29.65
C GLU A 313 -7.53 -85.79 30.84
N PHE A 314 -6.67 -84.78 30.70
CA PHE A 314 -5.81 -84.34 31.80
C PHE A 314 -6.63 -83.89 33.03
N ARG A 315 -7.76 -83.18 32.82
CA ARG A 315 -8.66 -82.78 33.92
C ARG A 315 -9.22 -83.97 34.70
N ARG A 316 -9.46 -85.11 34.04
CA ARG A 316 -10.06 -86.31 34.66
C ARG A 316 -9.07 -87.14 35.45
N LEU A 317 -7.77 -86.87 35.33
CA LEU A 317 -6.76 -87.56 36.11
C LEU A 317 -6.92 -87.22 37.59
N GLU A 318 -6.85 -88.25 38.42
CA GLU A 318 -6.82 -88.12 39.88
C GLU A 318 -5.55 -87.38 40.31
N ASP A 319 -5.72 -86.46 41.28
CA ASP A 319 -4.59 -85.84 41.95
C ASP A 319 -3.86 -86.92 42.74
N GLY A 320 -2.58 -87.15 42.44
CA GLY A 320 -1.74 -88.11 43.18
C GLY A 320 -1.39 -87.63 44.60
N LEU A 321 -2.31 -86.94 45.28
CA LEU A 321 -2.21 -86.53 46.69
C LEU A 321 -2.94 -87.58 47.54
N ASP A 322 -2.27 -88.71 47.73
CA ASP A 322 -2.44 -89.55 48.93
C ASP A 322 -1.34 -89.19 49.94
#